data_AF-A0A1G7WZE1-F1
#
_entry.id   AF-A0A1G7WZE1-F1
#
_cell.length_a   1.000
_cell.length_b   1.000
_cell.length_c   1.000
_cell.angle_alpha   90.00
_cell.angle_beta   90.00
_cell.angle_gamma   90.00
#
_symmetry.space_group_name_H-M   'P 1'
#
loop_
_entity.id
_entity.type
_entity.pdbx_description
1 polymer ?
#
loop_
_entity_poly.entity_id
_entity_poly.type
_entity_poly.pdbx_seq_one_letter_code
_entity_poly.pdbx_strand_id
1 'polypeptide(L)'
;MKLVSHTLGIIPTTIRRNLVERPRKMNMNNVLSLAIWSGVAIGLGAIVAAWLTRRTKISEFRQEWINELRADIAAYIGAADRWMTARNELNEAPHDKRQQLAPASEKLSNEARIILHRIELRINPRKNKFEDDDKEFLTSLWKLLDPGALPGTSWRALADNSVRLGRELLKREWEVTKKVFF
;
A
#
# COMPACT_ATOMS: atom_id res chain seq x y z
N MET A 1 43.32 -36.54 -88.76
CA MET A 1 42.34 -37.20 -89.64
C MET A 1 41.69 -38.36 -88.89
N LYS A 2 40.53 -38.10 -88.27
CA LYS A 2 39.43 -39.05 -87.98
C LYS A 2 38.26 -38.21 -87.46
N LEU A 3 37.18 -38.17 -88.24
CA LEU A 3 35.91 -37.51 -87.93
C LEU A 3 35.20 -38.28 -86.82
N VAL A 4 34.61 -37.58 -85.85
CA VAL A 4 33.56 -38.12 -84.98
C VAL A 4 32.43 -37.09 -84.94
N SER A 5 31.25 -37.55 -85.38
CA SER A 5 29.99 -36.82 -85.44
C SER A 5 29.43 -36.56 -84.03
N HIS A 6 29.10 -35.31 -83.73
CA HIS A 6 28.33 -34.94 -82.53
C HIS A 6 26.82 -35.09 -82.81
N THR A 7 26.17 -35.99 -82.07
CA THR A 7 24.72 -36.14 -81.98
C THR A 7 24.13 -35.07 -81.04
N LEU A 8 23.20 -34.26 -81.56
CA LEU A 8 22.36 -33.32 -80.80
C LEU A 8 21.34 -34.09 -79.95
N GLY A 9 21.57 -34.14 -78.63
CA GLY A 9 20.61 -34.63 -77.64
C GLY A 9 19.73 -33.49 -77.12
N ILE A 10 18.44 -33.52 -77.45
CA ILE A 10 17.41 -32.62 -76.92
C ILE A 10 17.16 -32.99 -75.45
N ILE A 11 17.45 -32.08 -74.53
CA ILE A 11 17.17 -32.25 -73.09
C ILE A 11 15.70 -31.84 -72.83
N PRO A 12 14.85 -32.70 -72.24
CA PRO A 12 13.48 -32.32 -71.90
C PRO A 12 13.44 -31.45 -70.64
N THR A 13 12.95 -30.22 -70.78
CA THR A 13 12.62 -29.30 -69.69
C THR A 13 11.45 -29.85 -68.88
N THR A 14 11.74 -30.37 -67.68
CA THR A 14 10.71 -30.80 -66.73
C THR A 14 10.19 -29.58 -65.97
N ILE A 15 9.08 -29.01 -66.44
CA ILE A 15 8.31 -27.99 -65.72
C ILE A 15 7.70 -28.66 -64.47
N ARG A 16 8.28 -28.42 -63.28
CA ARG A 16 7.62 -28.76 -62.00
C ARG A 16 6.39 -27.88 -61.83
N ARG A 17 5.20 -28.47 -61.95
CA ARG A 17 3.94 -27.87 -61.53
C ARG A 17 4.01 -27.57 -60.03
N ASN A 18 3.80 -26.32 -59.65
CA ASN A 18 3.50 -25.95 -58.26
C ASN A 18 2.23 -26.69 -57.82
N LEU A 19 2.36 -27.62 -56.88
CA LEU A 19 1.24 -28.20 -56.16
C LEU A 19 0.62 -27.08 -55.32
N VAL A 20 -0.50 -26.54 -55.79
CA VAL A 20 -1.39 -25.73 -54.95
C VAL A 20 -1.90 -26.66 -53.85
N GLU A 21 -1.32 -26.54 -52.66
CA GLU A 21 -1.82 -27.23 -51.47
C GLU A 21 -3.28 -26.81 -51.26
N ARG A 22 -4.22 -27.76 -51.41
CA ARG A 22 -5.63 -27.47 -51.16
C ARG A 22 -5.80 -27.14 -49.67
N PRO A 23 -6.57 -26.09 -49.31
CA PRO A 23 -6.77 -25.75 -47.90
C PRO A 23 -7.38 -26.96 -47.19
N ARG A 24 -6.69 -27.40 -46.13
CA ARG A 24 -7.09 -28.53 -45.30
C ARG A 24 -8.44 -28.17 -44.66
N LYS A 25 -9.55 -28.75 -45.14
CA LYS A 25 -10.88 -28.52 -44.58
C LYS A 25 -10.87 -28.91 -43.10
N MET A 26 -10.91 -27.94 -42.20
CA MET A 26 -11.03 -28.20 -40.77
C MET A 26 -12.38 -28.86 -40.50
N ASN A 27 -12.36 -30.00 -39.80
CA ASN A 27 -13.57 -30.67 -39.35
C ASN A 27 -14.32 -29.76 -38.36
N MET A 28 -15.64 -29.64 -38.49
CA MET A 28 -16.51 -28.86 -37.61
C MET A 28 -16.28 -29.19 -36.12
N ASN A 29 -15.96 -30.46 -35.81
CA ASN A 29 -15.65 -30.91 -34.46
C ASN A 29 -14.34 -30.31 -33.93
N ASN A 30 -13.34 -30.10 -34.79
CA ASN A 30 -12.08 -29.48 -34.41
C ASN A 30 -12.29 -27.98 -34.14
N VAL A 31 -13.10 -27.31 -34.95
CA VAL A 31 -13.46 -25.90 -34.75
C VAL A 31 -14.23 -25.70 -33.44
N LEU A 32 -15.21 -26.57 -33.17
CA LEU A 32 -15.99 -26.55 -31.93
C LEU A 32 -15.09 -26.80 -30.70
N SER A 33 -14.19 -27.78 -30.78
CA SER A 33 -13.25 -28.07 -29.69
C SER A 33 -12.31 -26.88 -29.41
N LEU A 34 -11.81 -26.23 -30.46
CA LEU A 34 -10.91 -25.07 -30.32
C LEU A 34 -11.63 -23.87 -29.69
N ALA A 35 -12.90 -23.64 -30.04
CA ALA A 35 -13.73 -22.60 -29.46
C ALA A 35 -14.05 -22.86 -27.97
N ILE A 36 -14.29 -24.12 -27.60
CA ILE A 36 -14.51 -24.50 -26.19
C ILE A 36 -13.23 -24.30 -25.38
N TRP A 37 -12.09 -24.79 -25.87
CA TRP A 37 -10.81 -24.64 -25.19
C TRP A 37 -10.37 -23.18 -25.07
N SER A 38 -10.60 -22.35 -26.09
CA SER A 38 -10.31 -20.91 -26.02
C SER A 38 -11.24 -20.20 -25.02
N GLY A 39 -12.53 -20.53 -25.00
CA GLY A 39 -13.47 -20.01 -24.01
C GLY A 39 -13.08 -20.35 -22.57
N VAL A 40 -12.66 -21.60 -22.32
CA VAL A 40 -12.17 -22.04 -21.00
C VAL A 40 -10.88 -21.30 -20.61
N ALA A 41 -9.92 -21.16 -21.53
CA ALA A 41 -8.68 -20.45 -21.27
C ALA A 41 -8.92 -18.96 -20.95
N ILE A 42 -9.82 -18.30 -21.69
CA ILE A 42 -10.22 -16.91 -21.44
C ILE A 42 -10.92 -16.79 -20.07
N GLY A 43 -11.84 -17.70 -19.75
CA GLY A 43 -12.56 -17.72 -18.48
C GLY A 43 -11.62 -17.89 -17.27
N LEU A 44 -10.70 -18.86 -17.34
CA LEU A 44 -9.69 -19.06 -16.29
C LEU A 44 -8.75 -17.86 -16.17
N GLY A 45 -8.32 -17.30 -17.31
CA GLY A 45 -7.49 -16.09 -17.34
C GLY A 45 -8.15 -14.90 -16.65
N ALA A 46 -9.45 -14.68 -16.89
CA ALA A 46 -10.22 -13.62 -16.25
C ALA A 46 -10.33 -13.80 -14.73
N ILE A 47 -10.54 -15.03 -14.25
CA ILE A 47 -10.60 -15.33 -12.81
C ILE A 47 -9.26 -15.05 -12.13
N VAL A 48 -8.16 -15.50 -12.73
CA VAL A 48 -6.81 -15.24 -12.20
C VAL A 48 -6.50 -13.74 -12.19
N ALA A 49 -6.84 -13.02 -13.27
CA ALA A 49 -6.66 -11.58 -13.35
C ALA A 49 -7.48 -10.83 -12.29
N ALA A 50 -8.74 -11.20 -12.08
CA ALA A 50 -9.61 -10.61 -11.06
C ALA A 50 -9.06 -10.86 -9.64
N TRP A 51 -8.58 -12.07 -9.38
CA TRP A 51 -7.99 -12.44 -8.09
C TRP A 51 -6.70 -11.66 -7.81
N LEU A 52 -5.81 -11.54 -8.80
CA LEU A 52 -4.58 -10.76 -8.69
C LEU A 52 -4.90 -9.28 -8.46
N THR A 53 -5.82 -8.72 -9.24
CA THR A 53 -6.26 -7.31 -9.11
C THR A 53 -6.79 -7.03 -7.72
N ARG A 54 -7.60 -7.93 -7.15
CA ARG A 54 -8.11 -7.80 -5.78
C ARG A 54 -6.97 -7.74 -4.76
N ARG A 55 -5.96 -8.61 -4.87
CA ARG A 55 -4.79 -8.63 -3.96
C ARG A 55 -3.98 -7.35 -4.06
N THR A 56 -3.69 -6.90 -5.27
CA THR A 56 -2.95 -5.65 -5.51
C THR A 56 -3.68 -4.46 -4.90
N LYS A 57 -4.99 -4.34 -5.14
CA LYS A 57 -5.80 -3.24 -4.58
C LYS A 57 -5.84 -3.25 -3.05
N ILE A 58 -5.97 -4.42 -2.43
CA ILE A 58 -5.93 -4.54 -0.96
C ILE A 58 -4.56 -4.07 -0.41
N SER A 59 -3.46 -4.40 -1.09
CA SER A 59 -2.15 -3.92 -0.68
C SER A 59 -2.00 -2.42 -0.84
N GLU A 60 -2.47 -1.85 -1.95
CA GLU A 60 -2.45 -0.39 -2.17
C GLU A 60 -3.20 0.32 -1.04
N PHE A 61 -4.42 -0.13 -0.70
CA PHE A 61 -5.19 0.44 0.41
C PHE A 61 -4.49 0.30 1.76
N ARG A 62 -3.82 -0.82 2.02
CA ARG A 62 -3.04 -0.99 3.27
C ARG A 62 -1.82 -0.08 3.32
N GLN A 63 -1.08 0.05 2.23
CA GLN A 63 0.07 0.94 2.16
C GLN A 63 -0.34 2.41 2.34
N GLU A 64 -1.45 2.82 1.72
CA GLU A 64 -2.02 4.15 1.92
C GLU A 64 -2.40 4.38 3.38
N TRP A 65 -3.14 3.44 3.99
CA TRP A 65 -3.50 3.51 5.40
C TRP A 65 -2.27 3.60 6.33
N ILE A 66 -1.20 2.83 6.08
CA ILE A 66 0.07 2.91 6.84
C ILE A 66 0.72 4.29 6.68
N ASN A 67 0.74 4.84 5.46
CA ASN A 67 1.36 6.13 5.17
C ASN A 67 0.60 7.28 5.83
N GLU A 68 -0.73 7.28 5.74
CA GLU A 68 -1.59 8.25 6.43
C GLU A 68 -1.41 8.18 7.95
N LEU A 69 -1.40 6.97 8.52
CA LEU A 69 -1.20 6.80 9.95
C LEU A 69 0.17 7.34 10.39
N ARG A 70 1.23 7.08 9.62
CA ARG A 70 2.58 7.63 9.89
C ARG A 70 2.57 9.16 9.87
N ALA A 71 1.92 9.76 8.86
CA ALA A 71 1.81 11.21 8.74
C ALA A 71 1.04 11.81 9.92
N ASP A 72 -0.05 11.17 10.33
CA ASP A 72 -0.87 11.60 11.45
C ASP A 72 -0.12 11.55 12.78
N ILE A 73 0.64 10.48 13.03
CA ILE A 73 1.47 10.36 14.24
C ILE A 73 2.49 11.49 14.30
N ALA A 74 3.20 11.77 13.19
CA ALA A 74 4.17 12.86 13.13
C ALA A 74 3.51 14.23 13.34
N ALA A 75 2.38 14.47 12.69
CA ALA A 75 1.61 15.71 12.82
C ALA A 75 1.09 15.90 14.24
N TYR A 76 0.61 14.84 14.88
CA TYR A 76 0.12 14.87 16.26
C TYR A 76 1.25 15.23 17.23
N ILE A 77 2.40 14.56 17.15
CA ILE A 77 3.54 14.83 18.03
C ILE A 77 4.00 16.29 17.86
N GLY A 78 4.09 16.80 16.63
CA GLY A 78 4.43 18.20 16.39
C GLY A 78 3.38 19.19 16.90
N ALA A 79 2.10 18.87 16.81
CA ALA A 79 1.03 19.69 17.39
C ALA A 79 1.07 19.70 18.92
N ALA A 80 1.32 18.54 19.53
CA ALA A 80 1.46 18.39 20.99
C ALA A 80 2.70 19.15 21.52
N ASP A 81 3.82 19.13 20.80
CA ASP A 81 5.04 19.88 21.17
C ASP A 81 4.79 21.39 21.17
N ARG A 82 4.16 21.91 20.11
CA ARG A 82 3.79 23.33 20.01
C ARG A 82 2.81 23.73 21.12
N TRP A 83 1.83 22.87 21.40
CA TRP A 83 0.91 23.10 22.52
C TRP A 83 1.63 23.13 23.86
N MET A 84 2.53 22.16 24.13
CA MET A 84 3.29 22.10 25.37
C MET A 84 4.17 23.35 25.57
N THR A 85 4.81 23.80 24.50
CA THR A 85 5.59 25.05 24.49
C THR A 85 4.71 26.25 24.82
N ALA A 86 3.60 26.44 24.10
CA ALA A 86 2.66 27.53 24.35
C ALA A 86 2.04 27.46 25.75
N ARG A 87 1.83 26.25 26.29
CA ARG A 87 1.30 26.03 27.63
C ARG A 87 2.30 26.43 28.71
N ASN A 88 3.59 26.16 28.51
CA ASN A 88 4.67 26.60 29.40
C ASN A 88 4.79 28.13 29.37
N GLU A 89 4.81 28.73 28.18
CA GLU A 89 4.78 30.20 28.04
C GLU A 89 3.58 30.81 28.77
N LEU A 90 2.40 30.19 28.66
CA LEU A 90 1.19 30.62 29.37
C LEU A 90 1.32 30.50 30.91
N ASN A 91 1.98 29.45 31.41
CA ASN A 91 2.21 29.27 32.86
C ASN A 91 3.19 30.31 33.41
N GLU A 92 4.25 30.60 32.65
CA GLU A 92 5.31 31.55 33.01
C GLU A 92 4.89 33.01 32.80
N ALA A 93 3.88 33.25 31.95
CA ALA A 93 3.39 34.59 31.65
C ALA A 93 2.77 35.28 32.90
N PRO A 94 2.98 36.59 33.05
CA PRO A 94 2.26 37.41 34.03
C PRO A 94 0.75 37.40 33.78
N HIS A 95 -0.04 37.62 34.84
CA HIS A 95 -1.50 37.43 34.83
C HIS A 95 -2.22 38.21 33.71
N ASP A 96 -1.79 39.45 33.44
CA ASP A 96 -2.31 40.32 32.38
C ASP A 96 -2.09 39.77 30.96
N LYS A 97 -0.98 39.04 30.73
CA LYS A 97 -0.67 38.42 29.44
C LYS A 97 -1.31 37.05 29.26
N ARG A 98 -1.68 36.35 30.34
CA ARG A 98 -2.28 35.01 30.25
C ARG A 98 -3.57 35.01 29.45
N GLN A 99 -4.41 36.03 29.64
CA GLN A 99 -5.69 36.13 28.92
C GLN A 99 -5.50 36.30 27.40
N GLN A 100 -4.38 36.89 26.97
CA GLN A 100 -4.06 37.08 25.56
C GLN A 100 -3.46 35.81 24.93
N LEU A 101 -2.70 35.03 25.70
CA LEU A 101 -2.02 33.81 25.24
C LEU A 101 -2.92 32.56 25.30
N ALA A 102 -3.90 32.53 26.20
CA ALA A 102 -4.77 31.37 26.40
C ALA A 102 -5.48 30.90 25.10
N PRO A 103 -6.09 31.78 24.27
CA PRO A 103 -6.75 31.33 23.05
C PRO A 103 -5.81 30.65 22.05
N ALA A 104 -4.56 31.11 21.96
CA ALA A 104 -3.55 30.50 21.09
C ALA A 104 -3.15 29.10 21.58
N SER A 105 -2.96 28.93 22.89
CA SER A 105 -2.68 27.62 23.50
C SER A 105 -3.87 26.65 23.32
N GLU A 106 -5.10 27.12 23.54
CA GLU A 106 -6.31 26.31 23.33
C GLU A 106 -6.47 25.86 21.87
N LYS A 107 -6.19 26.74 20.91
CA LYS A 107 -6.22 26.39 19.49
C LYS A 107 -5.25 25.26 19.17
N LEU A 108 -4.01 25.33 19.67
CA LEU A 108 -3.01 24.28 19.48
C LEU A 108 -3.42 22.95 20.14
N SER A 109 -4.02 23.01 21.34
CA SER A 109 -4.59 21.83 22.00
C SER A 109 -5.69 21.18 21.14
N ASN A 110 -6.57 21.98 20.55
CA ASN A 110 -7.66 21.49 19.72
C ASN A 110 -7.15 20.88 18.42
N GLU A 111 -6.15 21.50 17.77
CA GLU A 111 -5.48 20.94 16.60
C GLU A 111 -4.88 19.55 16.91
N ALA A 112 -4.19 19.41 18.04
CA ALA A 112 -3.63 18.13 18.47
C ALA A 112 -4.73 17.08 18.72
N ARG A 113 -5.83 17.44 19.40
CA ARG A 113 -6.96 16.53 19.66
C ARG A 113 -7.65 16.04 18.39
N ILE A 114 -7.83 16.90 17.40
CA ILE A 114 -8.40 16.51 16.11
C ILE A 114 -7.56 15.40 15.46
N ILE A 115 -6.23 15.56 15.47
CA ILE A 115 -5.33 14.57 14.89
C ILE A 115 -5.36 13.27 15.72
N LEU A 116 -5.39 13.38 17.06
CA LEU A 116 -5.49 12.21 17.94
C LEU A 116 -6.75 11.38 17.65
N HIS A 117 -7.91 12.02 17.55
CA HIS A 117 -9.14 11.31 17.20
C HIS A 117 -9.06 10.66 15.83
N ARG A 118 -8.36 11.28 14.87
CA ARG A 118 -8.13 10.68 13.55
C ARG A 118 -7.27 9.42 13.63
N ILE A 119 -6.29 9.38 14.53
CA ILE A 119 -5.48 8.18 14.82
C ILE A 119 -6.36 7.12 15.50
N GLU A 120 -7.13 7.50 16.52
CA GLU A 120 -8.05 6.60 17.23
C GLU A 120 -9.09 5.95 16.32
N LEU A 121 -9.58 6.67 15.31
CA LEU A 121 -10.53 6.12 14.34
C LEU A 121 -9.90 5.12 13.37
N ARG A 122 -8.58 5.21 13.12
CA ARG A 122 -7.86 4.26 12.25
C ARG A 122 -7.40 3.01 12.98
N ILE A 123 -7.16 3.11 14.28
CA ILE A 123 -6.76 1.99 15.12
C ILE A 123 -8.03 1.37 15.69
N ASN A 124 -8.16 0.05 15.63
CA ASN A 124 -9.28 -0.63 16.27
C ASN A 124 -8.79 -1.28 17.58
N PRO A 125 -8.82 -0.58 18.73
CA PRO A 125 -8.34 -1.12 20.00
C PRO A 125 -9.32 -2.12 20.63
N ARG A 126 -10.41 -2.51 19.94
CA ARG A 126 -11.41 -3.44 20.46
C ARG A 126 -11.39 -4.70 19.61
N LYS A 127 -11.06 -5.84 20.23
CA LYS A 127 -11.12 -7.18 19.62
C LYS A 127 -10.06 -7.41 18.55
N ASN A 128 -8.79 -7.34 18.92
CA ASN A 128 -7.70 -7.79 18.06
C ASN A 128 -6.59 -8.49 18.89
N LYS A 129 -5.69 -9.23 18.22
CA LYS A 129 -4.61 -10.00 18.90
C LYS A 129 -3.61 -9.13 19.67
N PHE A 130 -3.52 -7.85 19.31
CA PHE A 130 -2.59 -6.85 19.80
C PHE A 130 -3.33 -5.70 20.52
N GLU A 131 -4.47 -6.01 21.12
CA GLU A 131 -5.32 -5.02 21.79
C GLU A 131 -4.57 -4.24 22.88
N ASP A 132 -3.72 -4.91 23.64
CA ASP A 132 -2.94 -4.28 24.71
C ASP A 132 -1.87 -3.33 24.15
N ASP A 133 -1.14 -3.74 23.10
CA ASP A 133 -0.15 -2.89 22.41
C ASP A 133 -0.81 -1.63 21.82
N ASP A 134 -1.98 -1.79 21.21
CA ASP A 134 -2.73 -0.69 20.61
C ASP A 134 -3.24 0.28 21.66
N LYS A 135 -3.73 -0.23 22.81
CA LYS A 135 -4.11 0.61 23.96
C LYS A 135 -2.91 1.30 24.58
N GLU A 136 -1.77 0.61 24.70
CA GLU A 136 -0.54 1.20 25.23
C GLU A 136 -0.09 2.37 24.36
N PHE A 137 -0.10 2.19 23.04
CA PHE A 137 0.20 3.24 22.08
C PHE A 137 -0.76 4.43 22.18
N LEU A 138 -2.07 4.20 22.17
CA LEU A 138 -3.05 5.29 22.32
C LEU A 138 -2.89 6.01 23.66
N THR A 139 -2.64 5.26 24.74
CA THR A 139 -2.36 5.83 26.07
C THR A 139 -1.10 6.69 26.05
N SER A 140 -0.05 6.27 25.35
CA SER A 140 1.19 7.05 25.25
C SER A 140 0.96 8.37 24.51
N LEU A 141 0.11 8.38 23.48
CA LEU A 141 -0.29 9.60 22.80
C LEU A 141 -1.07 10.52 23.75
N TRP A 142 -2.10 10.03 24.42
CA TRP A 142 -2.90 10.83 25.38
C TRP A 142 -2.04 11.53 26.44
N LYS A 143 -1.00 10.85 26.95
CA LYS A 143 -0.05 11.43 27.91
C LYS A 143 0.69 12.67 27.39
N LEU A 144 0.83 12.84 26.07
CA LEU A 144 1.46 14.03 25.48
C LEU A 144 0.59 15.29 25.62
N LEU A 145 -0.72 15.12 25.82
CA LEU A 145 -1.67 16.20 26.09
C LEU A 145 -2.10 16.29 27.56
N ASP A 146 -1.50 15.48 28.44
CA ASP A 146 -1.78 15.51 29.88
C ASP A 146 -0.66 16.24 30.63
N PRO A 147 -0.89 17.48 31.12
CA PRO A 147 0.10 18.21 31.89
C PRO A 147 0.42 17.51 33.23
N GLY A 148 -0.47 16.66 33.73
CA GLY A 148 -0.28 15.85 34.93
C GLY A 148 0.56 14.59 34.71
N ALA A 149 0.88 14.24 33.46
CA ALA A 149 1.69 13.06 33.12
C ALA A 149 3.21 13.30 33.23
N LEU A 150 3.64 14.52 33.60
CA LEU A 150 5.04 14.93 33.67
C LEU A 150 5.77 14.85 35.03
N PRO A 151 5.25 14.27 36.15
CA PRO A 151 6.04 14.22 37.37
C PRO A 151 7.21 13.25 37.20
N GLY A 152 8.41 13.79 37.04
CA GLY A 152 9.67 13.04 36.97
C GLY A 152 10.06 12.50 35.58
N THR A 153 9.28 12.75 34.52
CA THR A 153 9.61 12.35 33.14
C THR A 153 9.56 13.56 32.21
N SER A 154 10.56 13.73 31.34
CA SER A 154 10.55 14.82 30.36
C SER A 154 9.49 14.57 29.28
N TRP A 155 8.86 15.63 28.78
CA TRP A 155 7.91 15.54 27.66
C TRP A 155 8.54 14.82 26.46
N ARG A 156 9.83 15.07 26.22
CA ARG A 156 10.61 14.42 25.15
C ARG A 156 10.67 12.90 25.31
N ALA A 157 10.85 12.38 26.53
CA ALA A 157 10.85 10.95 26.78
C ALA A 157 9.47 10.31 26.52
N LEU A 158 8.37 11.01 26.85
CA LEU A 158 7.03 10.56 26.49
C LEU A 158 6.81 10.54 24.97
N ALA A 159 7.31 11.57 24.27
CA ALA A 159 7.23 11.66 22.82
C ALA A 159 8.03 10.53 22.14
N ASP A 160 9.26 10.29 22.60
CA ASP A 160 10.11 9.21 22.11
C ASP A 160 9.47 7.84 22.35
N ASN A 161 8.82 7.63 23.51
CA ASN A 161 8.07 6.40 23.77
C ASN A 161 6.88 6.23 22.80
N SER A 162 6.14 7.30 22.53
CA SER A 162 5.04 7.27 21.54
C SER A 162 5.55 6.97 20.12
N VAL A 163 6.70 7.51 19.73
CA VAL A 163 7.36 7.18 18.45
C VAL A 163 7.76 5.71 18.42
N ARG A 164 8.34 5.17 19.50
CA ARG A 164 8.73 3.76 19.59
C ARG A 164 7.53 2.84 19.41
N LEU A 165 6.46 3.05 20.18
CA LEU A 165 5.22 2.25 20.09
C LEU A 165 4.57 2.40 18.70
N GLY A 166 4.55 3.61 18.14
CA GLY A 166 4.08 3.83 16.77
C GLY A 166 4.90 3.08 15.72
N ARG A 167 6.22 2.94 15.88
CA ARG A 167 7.06 2.13 14.97
C ARG A 167 6.74 0.65 15.08
N GLU A 168 6.52 0.14 16.28
CA GLU A 168 6.14 -1.26 16.52
C GLU A 168 4.79 -1.57 15.85
N LEU A 169 3.80 -0.70 16.05
CA LEU A 169 2.50 -0.74 15.38
C LEU A 169 2.63 -0.78 13.86
N LEU A 170 3.35 0.18 13.27
CA LEU A 170 3.51 0.28 11.82
C LEU A 170 4.28 -0.91 11.24
N LYS A 171 5.31 -1.40 11.94
CA LYS A 171 6.07 -2.58 11.52
C LYS A 171 5.19 -3.82 11.51
N ARG A 172 4.34 -3.99 12.52
CA ARG A 172 3.38 -5.10 12.60
C ARG A 172 2.43 -5.10 11.41
N GLU A 173 1.83 -3.95 11.09
CA GLU A 173 0.91 -3.82 9.96
C GLU A 173 1.59 -3.98 8.59
N TRP A 174 2.86 -3.58 8.50
CA TRP A 174 3.70 -3.84 7.34
C TRP A 174 3.91 -5.35 7.11
N GLU A 175 4.21 -6.12 8.16
CA GLU A 175 4.36 -7.58 8.05
C GLU A 175 3.05 -8.28 7.65
N VAL A 176 1.90 -7.77 8.08
CA VAL A 176 0.58 -8.26 7.62
C VAL A 176 0.40 -8.02 6.11
N THR A 177 0.86 -6.88 5.62
CA THR A 177 0.75 -6.51 4.20
C THR A 177 1.59 -7.44 3.30
N LYS A 178 2.77 -7.88 3.76
CA LYS A 178 3.63 -8.83 3.03
C LYS A 178 3.02 -10.21 2.88
N LYS A 179 2.33 -10.72 3.90
CA LYS A 179 1.72 -12.08 3.90
C LYS A 179 0.61 -12.26 2.85
N VAL A 180 0.18 -11.20 2.17
CA VAL A 180 -0.79 -11.30 1.07
C VAL A 180 -0.08 -11.63 -0.27
N PHE A 181 1.22 -11.37 -0.38
CA PHE A 181 2.02 -11.59 -1.60
C PHE A 181 2.86 -12.86 -1.59
N PHE A 182 3.15 -13.43 -0.42
CA PHE A 182 3.86 -14.71 -0.24
C PHE A 182 2.92 -15.74 0.37
#